data_AF-A0A1W2B6M9-F1
#
_entry.id   AF-A0A1W2B6M9-F1
#
_cell.length_a   1.000
_cell.length_b   1.000
_cell.length_c   1.000
_cell.angle_alpha   90.00
_cell.angle_beta   90.00
_cell.angle_gamma   90.00
#
_symmetry.space_group_name_H-M   'P 1'
#
loop_
_entity.id
_entity.type
_entity.pdbx_description
1 polymer ?
#
loop_
_entity_poly.entity_id
_entity_poly.type
_entity_poly.pdbx_seq_one_letter_code
_entity_poly.pdbx_strand_id
1 'polypeptide(L)'
;MTKILGFAFFMLCALGLSAQPVVKGGLEAFVAANNVYPQYSLQNCIQGTVTISFKLDKNGFVYYSKIRSGIGTDLDDEALRLIRLSSGKWIVPKNHDTTVFLIAPIKFTLSGYNCENKNPEEIKRAITLYRSNQGLAGTIQNFYRNKEKGTYKKAEEARIIALRTELGYDDEYFQERIKDGLKKLKQKDKLGACEDFLFVKYMGSDLADEMLDKYCR
;
A
#
# COMPACT_ATOMS: atom_id res chain seq x y z
N MET A 1 38.77 -10.40 53.37
CA MET A 1 37.53 -9.81 53.92
C MET A 1 37.80 -8.36 54.28
N THR A 2 37.42 -7.38 53.45
CA THR A 2 36.93 -6.06 53.89
C THR A 2 36.49 -5.20 52.69
N LYS A 3 35.26 -4.69 52.83
CA LYS A 3 34.70 -3.42 52.34
C LYS A 3 34.37 -3.26 50.85
N ILE A 4 33.08 -3.54 50.60
CA ILE A 4 32.21 -2.88 49.63
C ILE A 4 32.40 -1.36 49.70
N LEU A 5 32.68 -0.73 48.56
CA LEU A 5 32.43 0.68 48.33
C LEU A 5 31.77 0.80 46.95
N GLY A 6 30.47 1.06 46.96
CA GLY A 6 29.73 1.38 45.75
C GLY A 6 30.15 2.74 45.21
N PHE A 7 30.12 2.88 43.90
CA PHE A 7 29.77 4.16 43.28
C PHE A 7 29.04 3.86 41.97
N ALA A 8 27.75 4.16 41.99
CA ALA A 8 26.91 4.17 40.81
C ALA A 8 27.49 5.17 39.80
N PHE A 9 27.80 4.70 38.60
CA PHE A 9 27.95 5.56 37.44
C PHE A 9 26.80 5.27 36.48
N PHE A 10 25.61 5.69 36.90
CA PHE A 10 24.46 5.86 36.02
C PHE A 10 24.61 7.24 35.36
N MET A 11 25.50 7.35 34.36
CA MET A 11 25.54 8.55 33.54
C MET A 11 24.56 8.38 32.39
N LEU A 12 23.37 8.91 32.64
CA LEU A 12 22.28 9.11 31.71
C LEU A 12 22.80 9.83 30.46
N CYS A 13 23.01 9.10 29.37
CA CYS A 13 23.21 9.71 28.06
C CYS A 13 21.83 10.10 27.51
N ALA A 14 21.22 11.14 28.10
CA ALA A 14 20.03 11.79 27.56
C ALA A 14 20.47 12.70 26.40
N LEU A 15 20.86 12.10 25.28
CA LEU A 15 20.86 12.80 24.00
C LEU A 15 19.41 13.22 23.75
N GLY A 16 19.18 14.52 23.62
CA GLY A 16 17.87 15.09 23.39
C GLY A 16 17.25 14.54 22.11
N LEU A 17 16.50 13.45 22.23
CA LEU A 17 15.68 12.94 21.16
C LEU A 17 14.54 13.94 20.99
N SER A 18 14.61 14.77 19.94
CA SER A 18 13.48 15.62 19.59
C SER A 18 12.26 14.73 19.47
N ALA A 19 11.17 15.12 20.14
CA ALA A 19 9.90 14.40 20.05
C ALA A 19 9.58 14.20 18.56
N GLN A 20 9.27 12.97 18.18
CA GLN A 20 8.91 12.63 16.81
C GLN A 20 7.40 12.72 16.63
N PRO A 21 6.90 12.98 15.42
CA PRO A 21 5.49 12.86 15.11
C PRO A 21 4.95 11.46 15.44
N VAL A 22 3.77 11.40 16.05
CA VAL A 22 3.11 10.14 16.43
C VAL A 22 1.65 10.12 16.02
N VAL A 23 1.14 8.96 15.60
CA VAL A 23 -0.31 8.75 15.42
C VAL A 23 -0.93 8.42 16.77
N LYS A 24 -2.09 9.00 17.09
CA LYS A 24 -2.84 8.66 18.32
C LYS A 24 -3.17 7.17 18.33
N GLY A 25 -2.75 6.44 19.37
CA GLY A 25 -2.91 4.99 19.48
C GLY A 25 -1.81 4.17 18.79
N GLY A 26 -0.86 4.81 18.12
CA GLY A 26 0.26 4.18 17.44
C GLY A 26 -0.03 3.84 15.98
N LEU A 27 1.02 3.89 15.15
CA LEU A 27 0.91 3.58 13.73
C LEU A 27 0.53 2.12 13.49
N GLU A 28 1.04 1.20 14.31
CA GLU A 28 0.73 -0.23 14.18
C GLU A 28 -0.76 -0.52 14.36
N ALA A 29 -1.39 0.06 15.39
CA ALA A 29 -2.83 -0.08 15.62
C ALA A 29 -3.64 0.56 14.48
N PHE A 30 -3.19 1.71 13.96
CA PHE A 30 -3.81 2.34 12.80
C PHE A 30 -3.73 1.45 11.56
N VAL A 31 -2.56 0.87 11.27
CA VAL A 31 -2.35 -0.05 10.15
C VAL A 31 -3.24 -1.27 10.30
N ALA A 32 -3.25 -1.91 11.47
CA ALA A 32 -4.06 -3.11 11.71
C ALA A 32 -5.57 -2.85 11.50
N ALA A 33 -6.06 -1.68 11.91
CA ALA A 33 -7.47 -1.31 11.75
C ALA A 33 -7.86 -0.93 10.32
N ASN A 34 -6.90 -0.50 9.49
CA ASN A 34 -7.18 0.05 8.16
C ASN A 34 -6.62 -0.79 7.00
N ASN A 35 -5.82 -1.83 7.28
CA ASN A 35 -5.25 -2.70 6.25
C ASN A 35 -6.35 -3.37 5.42
N VAL A 36 -6.24 -3.26 4.10
CA VAL A 36 -7.02 -4.03 3.14
C VAL A 36 -6.03 -4.88 2.36
N TYR A 37 -5.86 -6.12 2.80
CA TYR A 37 -4.81 -7.01 2.25
C TYR A 37 -5.05 -7.28 0.77
N PRO A 38 -4.16 -6.83 -0.14
CA PRO A 38 -4.34 -6.98 -1.56
C PRO A 38 -4.38 -8.43 -2.01
N GLN A 39 -5.26 -8.73 -2.97
CA GLN A 39 -5.57 -10.10 -3.40
C GLN A 39 -4.36 -10.89 -3.91
N TYR A 40 -3.47 -10.28 -4.71
CA TYR A 40 -2.33 -11.02 -5.27
C TYR A 40 -1.39 -11.48 -4.16
N SER A 41 -1.05 -10.59 -3.24
CA SER A 41 -0.22 -10.94 -2.09
C SER A 41 -0.91 -11.89 -1.11
N LEU A 42 -2.23 -11.77 -0.94
CA LEU A 42 -3.03 -12.68 -0.12
C LEU A 42 -2.99 -14.11 -0.66
N GLN A 43 -3.30 -14.31 -1.95
CA GLN A 43 -3.35 -15.62 -2.60
C GLN A 43 -1.98 -16.30 -2.68
N ASN A 44 -0.91 -15.51 -2.75
CA ASN A 44 0.46 -16.01 -2.83
C ASN A 44 1.18 -16.05 -1.48
N CYS A 45 0.47 -15.81 -0.36
CA CYS A 45 1.04 -15.80 0.98
C CYS A 45 2.24 -14.85 1.16
N ILE A 46 2.28 -13.78 0.38
CA ILE A 46 3.36 -12.80 0.39
C ILE A 46 3.15 -11.92 1.63
N GLN A 47 4.13 -11.91 2.52
CA GLN A 47 4.15 -11.15 3.76
C GLN A 47 5.47 -10.40 3.86
N GLY A 48 5.57 -9.41 4.74
CA GLY A 48 6.82 -8.71 4.97
C GLY A 48 6.64 -7.30 5.52
N THR A 49 7.69 -6.49 5.39
CA THR A 49 7.68 -5.10 5.83
C THR A 49 8.00 -4.19 4.66
N VAL A 50 7.11 -3.24 4.38
CA VAL A 50 7.35 -2.15 3.44
C VAL A 50 7.73 -0.92 4.22
N THR A 51 8.85 -0.30 3.89
CA THR A 51 9.31 0.94 4.52
C THR A 51 8.93 2.13 3.67
N ILE A 52 8.13 3.04 4.22
CA ILE A 52 7.72 4.28 3.57
C ILE A 52 8.53 5.44 4.13
N SER A 53 8.98 6.31 3.24
CA SER A 53 9.55 7.61 3.58
C SER A 53 8.56 8.71 3.23
N PHE A 54 8.21 9.55 4.19
CA PHE A 54 7.15 10.54 4.03
C PHE A 54 7.46 11.84 4.78
N LYS A 55 6.71 12.89 4.50
CA LYS A 55 6.81 14.19 5.16
C LYS A 55 5.44 14.67 5.63
N LEU A 56 5.43 15.36 6.76
CA LEU A 56 4.24 15.93 7.38
C LEU A 56 4.33 17.45 7.44
N ASP A 57 3.19 18.12 7.29
CA ASP A 57 3.06 19.51 7.70
C ASP A 57 2.88 19.64 9.23
N LYS A 58 2.81 20.87 9.73
CA LYS A 58 2.63 21.12 11.18
C LYS A 58 1.27 20.66 11.72
N ASN A 59 0.29 20.42 10.85
CA ASN A 59 -1.05 19.98 11.20
C ASN A 59 -1.19 18.45 11.11
N GLY A 60 -0.11 17.73 10.79
CA GLY A 60 -0.09 16.29 10.68
C GLY A 60 -0.63 15.73 9.35
N PHE A 61 -0.75 16.56 8.32
CA PHE A 61 -1.10 16.10 6.97
C PHE A 61 0.14 15.60 6.23
N VAL A 62 0.00 14.44 5.59
CA VAL A 62 1.00 13.87 4.68
C VAL A 62 0.94 14.61 3.35
N TYR A 63 2.01 15.34 3.01
CA TYR A 63 2.10 16.06 1.73
C TYR A 63 3.07 15.39 0.74
N TYR A 64 3.84 14.40 1.21
CA TYR A 64 4.74 13.60 0.37
C TYR A 64 4.93 12.22 0.97
N SER A 65 4.91 11.18 0.14
CA SER A 65 5.24 9.80 0.54
C SER A 65 5.84 9.03 -0.63
N LYS A 66 6.84 8.19 -0.37
CA LYS A 66 7.41 7.24 -1.34
C LYS A 66 7.83 5.94 -0.66
N ILE A 67 7.90 4.88 -1.44
CA ILE A 67 8.51 3.62 -1.01
C ILE A 67 10.02 3.86 -0.86
N ARG A 68 10.55 3.58 0.33
CA ARG A 68 11.99 3.55 0.61
C ARG A 68 12.56 2.16 0.36
N SER A 69 11.84 1.13 0.79
CA SER A 69 12.16 -0.27 0.56
C SER A 69 10.85 -1.05 0.52
N GLY A 70 10.62 -1.82 -0.53
CA GLY A 70 9.37 -2.53 -0.78
C GLY A 70 9.58 -4.01 -1.02
N ILE A 71 8.49 -4.75 -0.97
CA ILE A 71 8.40 -6.16 -1.36
C ILE A 71 8.30 -6.26 -2.89
N GLY A 72 7.93 -5.18 -3.58
CA GLY A 72 7.74 -5.15 -5.03
C GLY A 72 6.48 -5.89 -5.47
N THR A 73 5.43 -5.83 -4.64
CA THR A 73 4.09 -6.35 -4.95
C THR A 73 3.03 -5.29 -4.65
N ASP A 74 1.75 -5.64 -4.78
CA ASP A 74 0.62 -4.80 -4.39
C ASP A 74 0.59 -4.40 -2.91
N LEU A 75 1.40 -5.02 -2.04
CA LEU A 75 1.64 -4.55 -0.67
C LEU A 75 2.36 -3.21 -0.59
N ASP A 76 3.17 -2.87 -1.59
CA ASP A 76 3.87 -1.59 -1.63
C ASP A 76 2.89 -0.44 -1.82
N ASP A 77 1.90 -0.62 -2.70
CA ASP A 77 0.82 0.34 -2.95
C ASP A 77 -0.09 0.48 -1.71
N GLU A 78 -0.36 -0.64 -1.03
CA GLU A 78 -1.15 -0.65 0.20
C GLU A 78 -0.42 0.08 1.34
N ALA A 79 0.89 -0.12 1.50
CA ALA A 79 1.69 0.62 2.48
C ALA A 79 1.67 2.14 2.20
N LEU A 80 1.80 2.54 0.93
CA LEU A 80 1.64 3.92 0.52
C LEU A 80 0.25 4.46 0.82
N ARG A 81 -0.80 3.67 0.57
CA ARG A 81 -2.20 4.05 0.86
C ARG A 81 -2.40 4.27 2.36
N LEU A 82 -1.91 3.36 3.21
CA LEU A 82 -2.06 3.47 4.66
C LEU A 82 -1.37 4.73 5.22
N ILE A 83 -0.19 5.09 4.70
CA ILE A 83 0.44 6.36 5.05
C ILE A 83 -0.38 7.55 4.57
N ARG A 84 -0.89 7.55 3.33
CA ARG A 84 -1.80 8.60 2.83
C ARG A 84 -3.07 8.71 3.68
N LEU A 85 -3.68 7.59 4.07
CA LEU A 85 -4.89 7.54 4.89
C LEU A 85 -4.65 8.03 6.33
N SER A 86 -3.42 7.92 6.84
CA SER A 86 -3.03 8.46 8.15
C SER A 86 -2.92 9.99 8.19
N SER A 87 -3.06 10.66 7.04
CA SER A 87 -3.00 12.12 6.94
C SER A 87 -4.02 12.80 7.88
N GLY A 88 -3.57 13.80 8.63
CA GLY A 88 -4.34 14.50 9.65
C GLY A 88 -4.54 13.71 10.97
N LYS A 89 -3.91 12.53 11.12
CA LYS A 89 -3.93 11.73 12.37
C LYS A 89 -2.64 11.86 13.18
N TRP A 90 -1.64 12.55 12.65
CA TRP A 90 -0.34 12.73 13.29
C TRP A 90 -0.36 13.92 14.24
N ILE A 91 0.16 13.70 15.45
CA ILE A 91 0.49 14.74 16.42
C ILE A 91 1.93 15.14 16.15
N VAL A 92 2.12 16.34 15.60
CA VAL A 92 3.42 16.87 15.19
C VAL A 92 3.95 17.84 16.26
N PRO A 93 5.14 17.61 16.82
CA PRO A 93 5.73 18.53 17.80
C PRO A 93 6.00 19.91 17.21
N LYS A 94 5.82 20.96 18.03
CA LYS A 94 5.92 22.37 17.61
C LYS A 94 7.23 22.71 16.89
N ASN A 95 8.33 22.06 17.28
CA ASN A 95 9.67 22.26 16.75
C ASN A 95 10.08 21.23 15.68
N HIS A 96 9.15 20.43 15.17
CA HIS A 96 9.44 19.49 14.09
C HIS A 96 9.79 20.23 12.78
N ASP A 97 10.91 19.86 12.17
CA ASP A 97 11.28 20.32 10.82
C ASP A 97 10.48 19.54 9.78
N THR A 98 9.49 20.21 9.17
CA THR A 98 8.58 19.62 8.17
C THR A 98 9.29 19.18 6.90
N THR A 99 10.55 19.58 6.67
CA THR A 99 11.33 19.19 5.49
C THR A 99 12.03 17.84 5.64
N VAL A 100 12.14 17.34 6.88
CA VAL A 100 12.78 16.06 7.19
C VAL A 100 11.87 14.89 6.82
N PHE A 101 12.49 13.80 6.34
CA PHE A 101 11.79 12.56 6.08
C PHE A 101 11.56 11.76 7.37
N LEU A 102 10.30 11.42 7.60
CA LEU A 102 9.91 10.38 8.54
C LEU A 102 9.98 9.02 7.85
N ILE A 103 10.26 7.97 8.63
CA ILE A 103 10.41 6.60 8.15
C ILE A 103 9.44 5.71 8.92
N ALA A 104 8.51 5.09 8.20
CA ALA A 104 7.52 4.19 8.75
C ALA A 104 7.68 2.77 8.18
N PRO A 105 8.02 1.77 9.01
CA PRO A 105 7.89 0.37 8.64
C PRO A 105 6.43 -0.07 8.76
N ILE A 106 5.84 -0.55 7.65
CA ILE A 106 4.49 -1.09 7.59
C ILE A 106 4.61 -2.61 7.47
N LYS A 107 4.21 -3.32 8.52
CA LYS A 107 4.32 -4.78 8.60
C LYS A 107 3.01 -5.43 8.15
N PHE A 108 3.11 -6.35 7.20
CA PHE A 108 2.04 -7.20 6.72
C PHE A 108 2.26 -8.63 7.17
N THR A 109 1.24 -9.17 7.84
CA THR A 109 1.22 -10.56 8.32
C THR A 109 -0.12 -11.20 7.98
N LEU A 110 -0.07 -12.47 7.62
CA LEU A 110 -1.20 -13.33 7.35
C LEU A 110 -1.27 -14.39 8.45
N SER A 111 -2.46 -14.54 9.03
CA SER A 111 -2.77 -15.60 10.00
C SER A 111 -4.08 -16.26 9.59
N GLY A 112 -4.16 -17.60 9.62
CA GLY A 112 -5.37 -18.32 9.26
C GLY A 112 -5.59 -18.53 7.75
N TYR A 113 -4.54 -18.37 6.94
CA TYR A 113 -4.57 -18.57 5.48
C TYR A 113 -3.76 -19.79 5.01
N ASN A 114 -3.39 -20.68 5.94
CA ASN A 114 -2.53 -21.86 5.70
C ASN A 114 -1.19 -21.53 5.01
N CYS A 115 -0.70 -20.31 5.18
CA CYS A 115 0.54 -19.83 4.57
C CYS A 115 1.79 -20.47 5.17
N GLU A 116 1.69 -21.05 6.36
CA GLU A 116 2.74 -21.82 7.02
C GLU A 116 3.18 -23.06 6.23
N ASN A 117 2.34 -23.55 5.32
CA ASN A 117 2.65 -24.70 4.47
C ASN A 117 3.13 -24.30 3.06
N LYS A 118 3.16 -23.00 2.74
CA LYS A 118 3.52 -22.52 1.39
C LYS A 118 5.04 -22.60 1.21
N ASN A 119 5.48 -23.16 0.09
CA ASN A 119 6.91 -23.24 -0.23
C ASN A 119 7.50 -21.83 -0.41
N PRO A 120 8.57 -21.46 0.33
CA PRO A 120 9.23 -20.16 0.19
C PRO A 120 9.67 -19.81 -1.24
N GLU A 121 10.10 -20.80 -2.04
CA GLU A 121 10.49 -20.58 -3.43
C GLU A 121 9.28 -20.27 -4.34
N GLU A 122 8.10 -20.80 -4.03
CA GLU A 122 6.87 -20.41 -4.73
C GLU A 122 6.50 -18.95 -4.45
N ILE A 123 6.63 -18.52 -3.19
CA ILE A 123 6.38 -17.12 -2.79
C ILE A 123 7.36 -16.19 -3.52
N LYS A 124 8.65 -16.54 -3.54
CA LYS A 124 9.68 -15.78 -4.26
C LYS A 124 9.42 -15.72 -5.76
N ARG A 125 8.96 -16.83 -6.35
CA ARG A 125 8.57 -16.88 -7.76
C ARG A 125 7.37 -15.99 -8.05
N ALA A 126 6.36 -15.97 -7.17
CA ALA A 126 5.22 -15.06 -7.29
C ALA A 126 5.67 -13.60 -7.24
N ILE A 127 6.48 -13.20 -6.26
CA ILE A 127 7.06 -11.84 -6.19
C ILE A 127 7.79 -11.48 -7.50
N THR A 128 8.60 -12.41 -8.02
CA THR A 128 9.34 -12.21 -9.27
C THR A 128 8.41 -12.06 -10.46
N LEU A 129 7.39 -12.90 -10.57
CA LEU A 129 6.40 -12.86 -11.63
C LEU A 129 5.62 -11.53 -11.62
N TYR A 130 5.17 -11.10 -10.45
CA TYR A 130 4.47 -9.82 -10.29
C TYR A 130 5.31 -8.66 -10.82
N ARG A 131 6.58 -8.57 -10.39
CA ARG A 131 7.51 -7.52 -10.83
C ARG A 131 7.74 -7.54 -12.34
N SER A 132 7.96 -8.72 -12.92
CA SER A 132 8.14 -8.88 -14.38
C SER A 132 6.90 -8.45 -15.17
N ASN A 133 5.71 -8.60 -14.58
CA ASN A 133 4.44 -8.30 -15.23
C ASN A 133 3.93 -6.88 -15.02
N GLN A 134 4.53 -6.07 -14.12
CA GLN A 134 4.04 -4.71 -13.83
C GLN A 134 4.00 -3.81 -15.08
N GLY A 135 5.00 -3.89 -15.96
CA GLY A 135 5.00 -3.13 -17.22
C GLY A 135 3.89 -3.55 -18.18
N LEU A 136 3.46 -4.82 -18.12
CA LEU A 136 2.39 -5.36 -18.95
C LEU A 136 1.01 -4.88 -18.47
N ALA A 137 0.77 -4.88 -17.16
CA ALA A 137 -0.44 -4.30 -16.58
C ALA A 137 -0.58 -2.80 -16.93
N GLY A 138 0.52 -2.04 -16.86
CA GLY A 138 0.55 -0.65 -17.30
C GLY A 138 0.23 -0.47 -18.78
N THR A 139 0.66 -1.42 -19.63
CA THR A 139 0.33 -1.42 -21.07
C THR A 139 -1.17 -1.58 -21.31
N ILE A 140 -1.83 -2.48 -20.58
CA ILE A 140 -3.29 -2.66 -20.64
C ILE A 140 -3.99 -1.35 -20.22
N GLN A 141 -3.60 -0.78 -19.08
CA GLN A 141 -4.19 0.46 -18.58
C GLN A 141 -4.05 1.63 -19.56
N ASN A 142 -2.86 1.79 -20.15
CA ASN A 142 -2.63 2.85 -21.12
C ASN A 142 -3.49 2.66 -22.38
N PHE A 143 -3.68 1.43 -22.84
CA PHE A 143 -4.56 1.14 -23.97
C PHE A 143 -6.01 1.58 -23.68
N TYR A 144 -6.59 1.20 -22.54
CA TYR A 144 -7.97 1.57 -22.23
C TYR A 144 -8.16 3.05 -21.89
N ARG A 145 -7.16 3.71 -21.27
CA ARG A 145 -7.15 5.18 -21.11
C ARG A 145 -7.16 5.89 -22.46
N ASN A 146 -6.40 5.40 -23.43
CA ASN A 146 -6.38 5.94 -24.78
C ASN A 146 -7.67 5.62 -25.54
N LYS A 147 -8.27 4.45 -25.32
CA LYS A 147 -9.57 4.07 -25.88
C LYS A 147 -10.67 5.04 -25.42
N GLU A 148 -10.71 5.39 -24.14
CA GLU A 148 -11.64 6.38 -23.60
C GLU A 148 -11.48 7.76 -24.25
N LYS A 149 -10.23 8.17 -24.55
CA LYS A 149 -9.92 9.43 -25.24
C LYS A 149 -10.17 9.39 -26.76
N GLY A 150 -10.52 8.22 -27.32
CA GLY A 150 -10.61 8.01 -28.76
C GLY A 150 -9.26 7.94 -29.50
N THR A 151 -8.13 7.90 -28.78
CA THR A 151 -6.78 7.92 -29.34
C THR A 151 -6.13 6.53 -29.31
N TYR A 152 -6.81 5.50 -29.84
CA TYR A 152 -6.35 4.11 -29.79
C TYR A 152 -6.39 3.41 -31.16
N LYS A 153 -5.60 2.35 -31.31
CA LYS A 153 -5.63 1.50 -32.50
C LYS A 153 -6.52 0.28 -32.24
N LYS A 154 -7.69 0.22 -32.88
CA LYS A 154 -8.64 -0.90 -32.74
C LYS A 154 -8.00 -2.28 -33.01
N ALA A 155 -7.05 -2.35 -33.94
CA ALA A 155 -6.33 -3.59 -34.25
C ALA A 155 -5.50 -4.16 -33.07
N GLU A 156 -5.13 -3.33 -32.08
CA GLU A 156 -4.37 -3.78 -30.90
C GLU A 156 -5.27 -4.38 -29.81
N GLU A 157 -6.58 -4.19 -29.89
CA GLU A 157 -7.52 -4.55 -28.82
C GLU A 157 -7.52 -6.05 -28.50
N ALA A 158 -7.55 -6.90 -29.53
CA ALA A 158 -7.52 -8.35 -29.35
C ALA A 158 -6.25 -8.82 -28.62
N ARG A 159 -5.10 -8.20 -28.93
CA ARG A 159 -3.83 -8.49 -28.26
C ARG A 159 -3.85 -8.05 -26.80
N ILE A 160 -4.44 -6.89 -26.51
CA ILE A 160 -4.54 -6.37 -25.14
C ILE A 160 -5.47 -7.24 -24.28
N ILE A 161 -6.58 -7.72 -24.86
CA ILE A 161 -7.48 -8.67 -24.20
C ILE A 161 -6.74 -9.98 -23.91
N ALA A 162 -6.01 -10.54 -24.88
CA ALA A 162 -5.23 -11.76 -24.68
C ALA A 162 -4.17 -11.60 -23.58
N LEU A 163 -3.44 -10.47 -23.57
CA LEU A 163 -2.47 -10.15 -22.52
C LEU A 163 -3.12 -10.06 -21.14
N ARG A 164 -4.28 -9.41 -21.04
CA ARG A 164 -5.04 -9.32 -19.79
C ARG A 164 -5.40 -10.70 -19.24
N THR A 165 -5.87 -11.59 -20.10
CA THR A 165 -6.19 -12.98 -19.76
C THR A 165 -4.95 -13.76 -19.33
N GLU A 166 -3.82 -13.63 -20.04
CA GLU A 166 -2.55 -14.28 -19.71
C GLU A 166 -2.04 -13.87 -18.31
N LEU A 167 -2.25 -12.62 -17.92
CA LEU A 167 -1.87 -12.10 -16.61
C LEU A 167 -2.85 -12.49 -15.49
N GLY A 168 -3.95 -13.18 -15.80
CA GLY A 168 -4.95 -13.61 -14.81
C GLY A 168 -5.86 -12.49 -14.32
N TYR A 169 -6.04 -11.42 -15.11
CA TYR A 169 -6.99 -10.36 -14.79
C TYR A 169 -8.36 -10.66 -15.41
N ASP A 170 -9.10 -11.52 -14.73
CA ASP A 170 -10.46 -11.92 -15.07
C ASP A 170 -11.52 -11.20 -14.21
N ASP A 171 -12.79 -11.53 -14.45
CA ASP A 171 -13.90 -10.93 -13.74
C ASP A 171 -13.89 -11.25 -12.24
N GLU A 172 -13.36 -12.41 -11.84
CA GLU A 172 -13.22 -12.77 -10.42
C GLU A 172 -12.21 -11.85 -9.73
N TYR A 173 -11.05 -11.63 -10.36
CA TYR A 173 -10.07 -10.64 -9.89
C TYR A 173 -10.69 -9.24 -9.78
N PHE A 174 -11.46 -8.81 -10.79
CA PHE A 174 -12.08 -7.48 -10.76
C PHE A 174 -13.15 -7.34 -9.68
N GLN A 175 -13.94 -8.37 -9.41
CA GLN A 175 -14.93 -8.37 -8.33
C GLN A 175 -14.28 -8.27 -6.95
N GLU A 176 -13.20 -9.02 -6.71
CA GLU A 176 -12.47 -8.91 -5.45
C GLU A 176 -11.76 -7.54 -5.33
N ARG A 177 -11.24 -6.99 -6.43
CA ARG A 177 -10.68 -5.61 -6.43
C ARG A 177 -11.74 -4.56 -6.11
N ILE A 178 -12.96 -4.69 -6.65
CA ILE A 178 -14.11 -3.85 -6.31
C ILE A 178 -14.46 -3.96 -4.83
N LYS A 179 -14.49 -5.18 -4.29
CA LYS A 179 -14.79 -5.44 -2.88
C LYS A 179 -13.76 -4.78 -1.97
N ASP A 180 -12.49 -4.75 -2.35
CA ASP A 180 -11.46 -4.00 -1.63
C ASP A 180 -11.73 -2.49 -1.67
N GLY A 181 -12.12 -1.94 -2.82
CA GLY A 181 -12.56 -0.55 -2.93
C GLY A 181 -13.76 -0.24 -2.01
N LEU A 182 -14.74 -1.13 -1.95
CA LEU A 182 -15.89 -1.00 -1.03
C LEU A 182 -15.48 -1.05 0.45
N LYS A 183 -14.48 -1.85 0.83
CA LYS A 183 -13.92 -1.83 2.19
C LYS A 183 -13.26 -0.48 2.49
N LYS A 184 -12.50 0.07 1.55
CA LYS A 184 -11.85 1.38 1.68
C LYS A 184 -12.88 2.52 1.85
N LEU A 185 -14.02 2.47 1.16
CA LEU A 185 -15.13 3.41 1.39
C LEU A 185 -15.65 3.35 2.84
N LYS A 186 -15.79 2.15 3.43
CA LYS A 186 -16.19 2.01 4.84
C LYS A 186 -15.18 2.62 5.81
N GLN A 187 -13.90 2.65 5.43
CA GLN A 187 -12.81 3.32 6.14
C GLN A 187 -12.74 4.84 5.88
N LYS A 188 -13.69 5.41 5.13
CA LYS A 188 -13.69 6.81 4.67
C LYS A 188 -12.51 7.15 3.74
N ASP A 189 -11.92 6.14 3.11
CA ASP A 189 -10.86 6.27 2.11
C ASP A 189 -11.45 6.35 0.69
N LYS A 190 -12.05 7.50 0.35
CA LYS A 190 -12.64 7.74 -0.99
C LYS A 190 -11.57 7.61 -2.09
N LEU A 191 -10.37 8.15 -1.85
CA LEU A 191 -9.29 8.14 -2.83
C LEU A 191 -8.83 6.71 -3.13
N GLY A 192 -8.50 5.92 -2.10
CA GLY A 192 -8.06 4.54 -2.29
C GLY A 192 -9.13 3.64 -2.89
N ALA A 193 -10.41 3.90 -2.60
CA ALA A 193 -11.52 3.20 -3.25
C ALA A 193 -11.60 3.53 -4.76
N CYS A 194 -11.48 4.80 -5.11
CA CYS A 194 -11.49 5.22 -6.51
C CYS A 194 -10.28 4.70 -7.29
N GLU A 195 -9.11 4.58 -6.66
CA GLU A 195 -7.95 3.93 -7.27
C GLU A 195 -8.26 2.47 -7.67
N ASP A 196 -8.99 1.71 -6.85
CA ASP A 196 -9.39 0.34 -7.17
C ASP A 196 -10.44 0.28 -8.29
N PHE A 197 -11.46 1.13 -8.25
CA PHE A 197 -12.48 1.16 -9.29
C PHE A 197 -11.92 1.61 -10.65
N LEU A 198 -11.03 2.62 -10.64
CA LEU A 198 -10.35 3.07 -11.84
C LEU A 198 -9.39 2.00 -12.38
N PHE A 199 -8.75 1.22 -11.50
CA PHE A 199 -7.96 0.06 -11.95
C PHE A 199 -8.83 -0.88 -12.78
N VAL A 200 -9.99 -1.31 -12.27
CA VAL A 200 -10.91 -2.22 -12.99
C VAL A 200 -11.33 -1.64 -14.35
N LYS A 201 -11.75 -0.38 -14.37
CA LYS A 201 -12.11 0.32 -15.61
C LYS A 201 -10.97 0.32 -16.63
N TYR A 202 -9.77 0.69 -16.22
CA TYR A 202 -8.63 0.75 -17.14
C TYR A 202 -8.00 -0.62 -17.42
N MET A 203 -8.43 -1.68 -16.75
CA MET A 203 -8.17 -3.05 -17.20
C MET A 203 -9.19 -3.51 -18.25
N GLY A 204 -10.11 -2.65 -18.67
CA GLY A 204 -11.07 -2.94 -19.73
C GLY A 204 -12.30 -3.70 -19.27
N SER A 205 -12.67 -3.53 -18.01
CA SER A 205 -13.89 -4.08 -17.44
C SER A 205 -14.82 -2.93 -17.04
N ASP A 206 -16.11 -3.09 -17.31
CA ASP A 206 -17.19 -2.17 -16.94
C ASP A 206 -17.77 -2.47 -15.55
N LEU A 207 -17.31 -3.53 -14.88
CA LEU A 207 -17.83 -3.97 -13.58
C LEU A 207 -17.77 -2.91 -12.48
N ALA A 208 -16.92 -1.89 -12.63
CA ALA A 208 -16.77 -0.80 -11.66
C ALA A 208 -17.49 0.50 -12.06
N ASP A 209 -18.22 0.55 -13.17
CA ASP A 209 -18.80 1.79 -13.69
C ASP A 209 -19.82 2.41 -12.73
N GLU A 210 -20.71 1.61 -12.12
CA GLU A 210 -21.67 2.10 -11.13
C GLU A 210 -20.95 2.72 -9.91
N MET A 211 -19.86 2.09 -9.45
CA MET A 211 -19.08 2.55 -8.29
C MET A 211 -18.35 3.85 -8.61
N LEU A 212 -17.79 3.97 -9.82
CA LEU A 212 -17.15 5.19 -10.29
C LEU A 212 -18.15 6.35 -10.35
N ASP A 213 -19.33 6.10 -10.91
CA ASP A 213 -20.37 7.12 -11.04
C ASP A 213 -20.90 7.59 -9.70
N LYS A 214 -21.08 6.67 -8.76
CA LYS A 214 -21.62 6.96 -7.44
C LYS A 214 -20.61 7.61 -6.50
N TYR A 215 -19.34 7.19 -6.57
CA TYR A 215 -18.35 7.54 -5.54
C TYR A 215 -17.12 8.28 -6.06
N CYS A 216 -16.86 8.40 -7.36
CA CYS A 216 -15.59 8.94 -7.87
C CYS A 216 -15.75 10.15 -8.79
N ARG A 217 -16.96 10.71 -8.83
CA ARG A 217 -17.25 12.04 -9.36
C ARG A 217 -16.95 13.13 -8.31
#